data_AF-A0A8J5G725-F1
#
_entry.id   AF-A0A8J5G725-F1
#
_cell.length_a   1.000
_cell.length_b   1.000
_cell.length_c   1.000
_cell.angle_alpha   90.00
_cell.angle_beta   90.00
_cell.angle_gamma   90.00
#
_symmetry.space_group_name_H-M   'P 1'
#
loop_
_entity.id
_entity.type
_entity.pdbx_description
1 polymer ?
#
loop_
_entity_poly.entity_id
_entity_poly.type
_entity_poly.pdbx_seq_one_letter_code
_entity_poly.pdbx_strand_id
1 'polypeptide(L)'
;MKVITIVGMGGLGKTRLAQLVFNDEKVKAHFASWRMWTVIGMEFDPTKIMKSILEQATNALSTVSETNSVRQKLEHTLSGKRFLLVLDDVWNEDASRWGELRTALTCGARGSKILVTSRSLHVSSIMNSFITHQIQQLPPDDCLPLFQQFAFGDEEKDQKLMDIGRKIVEKCGGVPLAIISLGSMLHNIQDETHWSSVLNSKIWQLRDEEQKVLAALKWSYDTLPPQSKKCFAFASLFPKGYTIEKDELVRLWMANGFVQSEGNVDAKTMGNRVFDDLVLRSFFLLTPSKEHDFGDDSHVTKCMMHDLMHDLARSVSGDVYWNVKEDLVTDIGNRTYHLLLYVKNLSNAYQALLRKPLYLRTLILSDCYLYLNANLLEIIFSELKFLRVLDLSSNKIKKVPKSIGNLIQLRYLNLSRNNIEVLPNSITLLHNLQYLNLSWNEELQELPKELRSMCNINAFVIQM
;
A
#
# COMPACT_ATOMS: atom_id res chain seq x y z
N MET A 1 16.87 -9.64 25.39
CA MET A 1 16.64 -9.50 23.93
C MET A 1 17.53 -8.40 23.38
N LYS A 2 18.13 -8.55 22.18
CA LYS A 2 19.01 -7.53 21.58
C LYS A 2 18.31 -6.90 20.37
N VAL A 3 18.28 -5.56 20.33
CA VAL A 3 17.76 -4.77 19.21
C VAL A 3 18.94 -4.30 18.35
N ILE A 4 18.82 -4.43 17.04
CA ILE A 4 19.76 -3.92 16.04
C ILE A 4 18.99 -2.92 15.19
N THR A 5 19.52 -1.71 15.01
CA THR A 5 18.81 -0.67 14.25
C THR A 5 19.63 -0.25 13.05
N ILE A 6 18.99 -0.21 11.89
CA ILE A 6 19.52 0.34 10.63
C ILE A 6 18.91 1.74 10.46
N VAL A 7 19.75 2.77 10.46
CA VAL A 7 19.32 4.17 10.37
C VAL A 7 19.86 4.81 9.09
N GLY A 8 19.09 5.70 8.48
CA GLY A 8 19.52 6.48 7.32
C GLY A 8 18.36 7.21 6.64
N MET A 9 18.68 8.20 5.80
CA MET A 9 17.70 8.97 5.03
C MET A 9 16.78 8.08 4.16
N GLY A 10 15.63 8.61 3.75
CA GLY A 10 14.73 7.95 2.80
C GLY A 10 15.44 7.59 1.49
N GLY A 11 15.09 6.44 0.90
CA GLY A 11 15.66 6.01 -0.38
C GLY A 11 17.06 5.37 -0.35
N LEU A 12 17.72 5.28 0.81
CA LEU A 12 19.04 4.63 0.96
C LEU A 12 19.04 3.08 0.96
N GLY A 13 17.88 2.44 0.87
CA GLY A 13 17.81 0.97 0.80
C GLY A 13 17.86 0.24 2.14
N LYS A 14 17.49 0.89 3.26
CA LYS A 14 17.40 0.26 4.59
C LYS A 14 16.56 -1.03 4.59
N THR A 15 15.34 -0.94 4.04
CA THR A 15 14.43 -2.08 3.87
C THR A 15 15.07 -3.17 3.01
N ARG A 16 15.78 -2.79 1.94
CA ARG A 16 16.49 -3.76 1.08
C ARG A 16 17.61 -4.47 1.83
N LEU A 17 18.42 -3.75 2.62
CA LEU A 17 19.46 -4.37 3.44
C LEU A 17 18.85 -5.32 4.48
N ALA A 18 17.77 -4.90 5.15
CA ALA A 18 17.06 -5.76 6.10
C ALA A 18 16.49 -7.02 5.42
N GLN A 19 15.95 -6.91 4.20
CA GLN A 19 15.46 -8.05 3.42
C GLN A 19 16.59 -9.01 3.05
N LEU A 20 17.76 -8.50 2.63
CA LEU A 20 18.93 -9.33 2.34
C LEU A 20 19.39 -10.11 3.58
N VAL A 21 19.45 -9.45 4.74
CA VAL A 21 19.77 -10.11 6.01
C VAL A 21 18.70 -11.14 6.39
N PHE A 22 17.42 -10.78 6.29
CA PHE A 22 16.31 -11.65 6.67
C PHE A 22 16.23 -12.93 5.82
N ASN A 23 16.63 -12.83 4.56
CA ASN A 23 16.61 -13.92 3.58
C ASN A 23 17.96 -14.63 3.40
N ASP A 24 19.02 -14.21 4.08
CA ASP A 24 20.31 -14.89 4.06
C ASP A 24 20.18 -16.33 4.60
N GLU A 25 20.82 -17.29 3.93
CA GLU A 25 20.70 -18.72 4.27
C GLU A 25 21.21 -19.05 5.67
N LYS A 26 22.23 -18.34 6.17
CA LYS A 26 22.73 -18.53 7.54
C LYS A 26 21.72 -17.99 8.55
N VAL A 27 21.07 -16.88 8.24
CA VAL A 27 20.00 -16.30 9.08
C VAL A 27 18.77 -17.21 9.08
N LYS A 28 18.35 -17.71 7.91
CA LYS A 28 17.28 -18.71 7.78
C LYS A 28 17.57 -19.95 8.61
N ALA A 29 18.77 -20.54 8.49
CA ALA A 29 19.16 -21.71 9.26
C ALA A 29 19.20 -21.42 10.77
N HIS A 30 19.62 -20.23 11.19
CA HIS A 30 19.75 -19.87 12.60
C HIS A 30 18.40 -19.64 13.31
N PHE A 31 17.44 -19.01 12.64
CA PHE A 31 16.13 -18.67 13.20
C PHE A 31 15.01 -19.62 12.74
N ALA A 32 15.31 -20.57 11.85
CA ALA A 32 14.39 -21.56 11.29
C ALA A 32 13.07 -20.89 10.85
N SER A 33 11.94 -21.43 11.32
CA SER A 33 10.59 -20.94 11.02
C SER A 33 10.16 -19.71 11.83
N TRP A 34 10.96 -19.22 12.78
CA TRP A 34 10.60 -18.13 13.68
C TRP A 34 11.14 -16.78 13.21
N ARG A 35 10.87 -16.47 11.94
CA ARG A 35 11.25 -15.20 11.30
C ARG A 35 9.98 -14.45 10.95
N MET A 36 9.82 -13.25 11.50
CA MET A 36 8.62 -12.43 11.32
C MET A 36 9.02 -11.05 10.80
N TRP A 37 8.18 -10.46 9.95
CA TRP A 37 8.42 -9.14 9.35
C TRP A 37 7.18 -8.29 9.42
N THR A 38 7.23 -7.17 10.14
CA THR A 38 6.11 -6.23 10.24
C THR A 38 6.57 -4.84 9.79
N VAL A 39 5.82 -4.26 8.85
CA VAL A 39 6.04 -2.89 8.39
C VAL A 39 5.24 -1.98 9.31
N ILE A 40 5.92 -1.03 9.93
CA ILE A 40 5.32 -0.07 10.85
C ILE A 40 4.78 1.09 10.02
N GLY A 41 3.45 1.22 9.98
CA GLY A 41 2.83 2.38 9.34
C GLY A 41 3.09 3.67 10.12
N MET A 42 2.51 4.78 9.65
CA MET A 42 2.71 6.12 10.26
C MET A 42 2.37 6.19 11.77
N GLU A 43 1.53 5.28 12.27
CA GLU A 43 1.20 5.15 13.69
C GLU A 43 1.76 3.86 14.27
N PHE A 44 2.48 3.97 15.38
CA PHE A 44 3.04 2.83 16.11
C PHE A 44 2.00 2.25 17.07
N ASP A 45 1.06 1.44 16.62
CA ASP A 45 0.04 0.81 17.48
C ASP A 45 0.52 -0.54 18.03
N PRO A 46 0.89 -0.66 19.33
CA PRO A 46 1.42 -1.89 19.89
C PRO A 46 0.49 -3.09 19.70
N THR A 47 -0.82 -2.90 19.81
CA THR A 47 -1.81 -3.98 19.63
C THR A 47 -1.84 -4.48 18.20
N LYS A 48 -1.87 -3.58 17.21
CA LYS A 48 -1.84 -3.98 15.78
C LYS A 48 -0.52 -4.65 15.43
N ILE A 49 0.60 -4.15 15.96
CA ILE A 49 1.92 -4.73 15.74
C ILE A 49 1.96 -6.14 16.34
N MET A 50 1.55 -6.31 17.60
CA MET A 50 1.46 -7.62 18.25
C MET A 50 0.57 -8.59 17.49
N LYS A 51 -0.58 -8.14 16.99
CA LYS A 51 -1.48 -8.93 16.16
C LYS A 51 -0.81 -9.38 14.86
N SER A 52 -0.15 -8.46 14.15
CA SER A 52 0.60 -8.75 12.92
C SER A 52 1.74 -9.75 13.16
N ILE A 53 2.43 -9.66 14.30
CA ILE A 53 3.48 -10.60 14.67
C ILE A 53 2.86 -11.97 14.98
N LEU A 54 1.79 -12.02 15.77
CA LEU A 54 1.10 -13.26 16.14
C LEU A 54 0.62 -14.02 14.91
N GLU A 55 -0.02 -13.35 13.97
CA GLU A 55 -0.52 -13.97 12.72
C GLU A 55 0.60 -14.57 11.87
N GLN A 56 1.77 -13.92 11.86
CA GLN A 56 2.95 -14.45 11.18
C GLN A 56 3.62 -15.58 11.94
N ALA A 57 3.56 -15.58 13.27
CA ALA A 57 4.12 -16.62 14.11
C ALA A 57 3.28 -17.90 14.07
N THR A 58 1.96 -17.79 13.91
CA THR A 58 1.03 -18.94 13.89
C THR A 58 0.65 -19.39 12.49
N ASN A 59 0.91 -18.59 11.45
CA ASN A 59 0.36 -18.75 10.10
C ASN A 59 -1.18 -18.86 10.10
N ALA A 60 -1.85 -18.15 11.02
CA ALA A 60 -3.31 -18.17 11.13
C ALA A 60 -3.84 -16.77 11.44
N LEU A 61 -4.96 -16.42 10.81
CA LEU A 61 -5.67 -15.16 11.09
C LEU A 61 -6.15 -15.16 12.54
N SER A 62 -5.91 -14.05 13.24
CA SER A 62 -6.33 -13.93 14.63
C SER A 62 -7.69 -13.22 14.71
N THR A 63 -8.70 -13.91 15.23
CA THR A 63 -10.05 -13.35 15.48
C THR A 63 -10.11 -12.47 16.73
N VAL A 64 -9.00 -12.35 17.45
CA VAL A 64 -8.90 -11.63 18.72
C VAL A 64 -8.60 -10.16 18.47
N SER A 65 -9.42 -9.27 19.06
CA SER A 65 -9.26 -7.82 18.96
C SER A 65 -8.78 -7.15 20.25
N GLU A 66 -8.93 -7.80 21.41
CA GLU A 66 -8.57 -7.22 22.71
C GLU A 66 -7.07 -7.30 22.99
N THR A 67 -6.44 -6.16 23.34
CA THR A 67 -5.00 -6.01 23.56
C THR A 67 -4.41 -7.05 24.53
N ASN A 68 -5.04 -7.26 25.69
CA ASN A 68 -4.55 -8.20 26.69
C ASN A 68 -4.60 -9.65 26.19
N SER A 69 -5.61 -9.99 25.41
CA SER A 69 -5.76 -11.32 24.82
C SER A 69 -4.75 -11.55 23.68
N VAL A 70 -4.52 -10.56 22.82
CA VAL A 70 -3.48 -10.61 21.77
C VAL A 70 -2.10 -10.77 22.40
N ARG A 71 -1.81 -9.99 23.44
CA ARG A 71 -0.54 -10.02 24.16
C ARG A 71 -0.26 -11.40 24.77
N GLN A 72 -1.20 -11.96 25.54
CA GLN A 72 -1.03 -13.26 26.19
C GLN A 72 -0.80 -14.38 25.17
N LYS A 73 -1.53 -14.36 24.05
CA LYS A 73 -1.34 -15.34 22.97
C LYS A 73 0.04 -15.20 22.33
N LEU A 74 0.47 -13.97 22.04
CA LEU A 74 1.79 -13.71 21.48
C LEU A 74 2.91 -14.18 22.43
N GLU A 75 2.79 -13.85 23.71
CA GLU A 75 3.75 -14.27 24.74
C GLU A 75 3.85 -15.79 24.82
N HIS A 76 2.71 -16.49 24.81
CA HIS A 76 2.66 -17.96 24.81
C HIS A 76 3.29 -18.55 23.54
N THR A 77 2.96 -18.01 22.36
CA THR A 77 3.47 -18.47 21.06
C THR A 77 4.99 -18.30 20.95
N LEU A 78 5.54 -17.19 21.42
CA LEU A 78 6.99 -16.90 21.34
C LEU A 78 7.79 -17.50 22.50
N SER A 79 7.13 -17.95 23.57
CA SER A 79 7.80 -18.50 24.75
C SER A 79 8.70 -19.67 24.40
N GLY A 80 9.97 -19.57 24.80
CA GLY A 80 10.98 -20.60 24.54
C GLY A 80 11.42 -20.71 23.07
N LYS A 81 10.95 -19.83 22.17
CA LYS A 81 11.38 -19.80 20.76
C LYS A 81 12.49 -18.78 20.54
N ARG A 82 13.48 -19.15 19.73
CA ARG A 82 14.52 -18.23 19.25
C ARG A 82 14.04 -17.60 17.95
N PHE A 83 13.72 -16.31 17.98
CA PHE A 83 13.14 -15.63 16.83
C PHE A 83 13.96 -14.45 16.31
N LEU A 84 13.74 -14.13 15.04
CA LEU A 84 14.12 -12.86 14.42
C LEU A 84 12.85 -12.10 14.06
N LEU A 85 12.72 -10.88 14.57
CA LEU A 85 11.62 -9.98 14.23
C LEU A 85 12.18 -8.75 13.52
N VAL A 86 11.66 -8.43 12.33
CA VAL A 86 11.94 -7.16 11.66
C VAL A 86 10.79 -6.19 11.89
N LEU A 87 11.10 -5.03 12.46
CA LEU A 87 10.22 -3.86 12.53
C LEU A 87 10.70 -2.86 11.48
N ASP A 88 10.06 -2.86 10.32
CA ASP A 88 10.48 -2.05 9.18
C ASP A 88 9.80 -0.66 9.22
N ASP A 89 10.58 0.38 8.97
CA ASP A 89 10.21 1.79 8.87
C ASP A 89 9.57 2.39 10.15
N VAL A 90 10.27 2.25 11.28
CA VAL A 90 9.83 2.81 12.56
C VAL A 90 10.10 4.31 12.64
N TRP A 91 9.03 5.09 12.85
CA TRP A 91 9.10 6.55 13.01
C TRP A 91 8.75 7.05 14.41
N ASN A 92 8.03 6.26 15.20
CA ASN A 92 7.49 6.71 16.47
C ASN A 92 8.60 6.87 17.52
N GLU A 93 8.61 8.04 18.15
CA GLU A 93 9.58 8.41 19.19
C GLU A 93 8.95 8.35 20.61
N ASP A 94 7.84 7.62 20.77
CA ASP A 94 7.19 7.44 22.07
C ASP A 94 7.74 6.18 22.76
N ALA A 95 8.60 6.41 23.75
CA ALA A 95 9.22 5.35 24.54
C ALA A 95 8.21 4.45 25.28
N SER A 96 7.03 4.98 25.64
CA SER A 96 6.02 4.21 26.37
C SER A 96 5.41 3.11 25.48
N ARG A 97 5.10 3.43 24.22
CA ARG A 97 4.52 2.49 23.25
C ARG A 97 5.52 1.39 22.88
N TRP A 98 6.80 1.75 22.73
CA TRP A 98 7.87 0.76 22.58
C TRP A 98 7.96 -0.14 23.82
N GLY A 99 7.89 0.44 25.03
CA GLY A 99 7.89 -0.31 26.28
C GLY A 99 6.79 -1.37 26.32
N GLU A 100 5.57 -1.02 25.93
CA GLU A 100 4.45 -1.94 25.84
C GLU A 100 4.76 -3.14 24.92
N LEU A 101 5.13 -2.88 23.66
CA LEU A 101 5.48 -3.93 22.69
C LEU A 101 6.65 -4.79 23.19
N ARG A 102 7.69 -4.15 23.73
CA ARG A 102 8.90 -4.83 24.21
C ARG A 102 8.59 -5.83 25.30
N THR A 103 7.68 -5.51 26.23
CA THR A 103 7.32 -6.42 27.32
C THR A 103 6.64 -7.70 26.83
N ALA A 104 5.90 -7.65 25.71
CA ALA A 104 5.32 -8.86 25.10
C ALA A 104 6.36 -9.73 24.37
N LEU A 105 7.50 -9.16 23.98
CA LEU A 105 8.56 -9.83 23.22
C LEU A 105 9.68 -10.42 24.10
N THR A 106 9.71 -10.08 25.39
CA THR A 106 10.77 -10.55 26.31
C THR A 106 10.70 -12.04 26.65
N CYS A 107 9.60 -12.74 26.33
CA CYS A 107 9.44 -14.18 26.55
C CYS A 107 10.29 -15.06 25.61
N GLY A 108 10.90 -14.50 24.57
CA GLY A 108 11.72 -15.22 23.61
C GLY A 108 12.97 -15.86 24.22
N ALA A 109 13.40 -16.99 23.66
CA ALA A 109 14.61 -17.69 24.08
C ALA A 109 15.88 -16.85 23.87
N ARG A 110 16.95 -17.21 24.60
CA ARG A 110 18.27 -16.59 24.44
C ARG A 110 18.72 -16.69 22.98
N GLY A 111 19.18 -15.56 22.44
CA GLY A 111 19.58 -15.44 21.04
C GLY A 111 18.57 -14.72 20.17
N SER A 112 17.33 -14.51 20.62
CA SER A 112 16.32 -13.76 19.87
C SER A 112 16.76 -12.32 19.58
N LYS A 113 16.43 -11.83 18.38
CA LYS A 113 16.85 -10.54 17.84
C LYS A 113 15.67 -9.76 17.30
N ILE A 114 15.73 -8.45 17.47
CA ILE A 114 14.86 -7.51 16.75
C ILE A 114 15.75 -6.68 15.83
N LEU A 115 15.42 -6.63 14.55
CA LEU A 115 16.01 -5.74 13.57
C LEU A 115 15.03 -4.61 13.29
N VAL A 116 15.48 -3.38 13.37
CA VAL A 116 14.66 -2.18 13.19
C VAL A 116 15.23 -1.39 12.04
N THR A 117 14.40 -0.88 11.13
CA THR A 117 14.82 0.14 10.17
C THR A 117 14.14 1.47 10.53
N SER A 118 14.86 2.59 10.46
CA SER A 118 14.31 3.91 10.78
C SER A 118 15.03 5.02 10.01
N ARG A 119 14.37 6.16 9.86
CA ARG A 119 15.02 7.41 9.42
C ARG A 119 15.56 8.24 10.58
N SER A 120 15.06 8.01 11.79
CA SER A 120 15.43 8.78 12.98
C SER A 120 16.50 8.03 13.76
N LEU A 121 17.62 8.70 14.02
CA LEU A 121 18.63 8.18 14.94
C LEU A 121 18.08 8.11 16.37
N HIS A 122 17.13 8.97 16.73
CA HIS A 122 16.52 9.02 18.05
C HIS A 122 15.73 7.74 18.38
N VAL A 123 15.06 7.14 17.38
CA VAL A 123 14.40 5.83 17.51
C VAL A 123 15.38 4.75 18.00
N SER A 124 16.63 4.77 17.53
CA SER A 124 17.63 3.81 17.98
C SER A 124 17.96 3.94 19.47
N SER A 125 17.95 5.17 20.00
CA SER A 125 18.16 5.48 21.42
C SER A 125 16.97 5.04 22.26
N ILE A 126 15.75 5.36 21.84
CA ILE A 126 14.51 4.95 22.52
C ILE A 126 14.41 3.44 22.61
N MET A 127 14.76 2.74 21.52
CA MET A 127 14.73 1.28 21.50
C MET A 127 15.87 0.62 22.27
N ASN A 128 16.81 1.40 22.81
CA ASN A 128 18.02 0.96 23.48
C ASN A 128 18.77 -0.07 22.63
N SER A 129 19.10 0.36 21.41
CA SER A 129 19.72 -0.49 20.39
C SER A 129 21.08 -1.00 20.85
N PHE A 130 21.31 -2.31 20.73
CA PHE A 130 22.61 -2.92 20.99
C PHE A 130 23.63 -2.53 19.92
N ILE A 131 23.19 -2.43 18.67
CA ILE A 131 23.99 -1.96 17.54
C ILE A 131 23.12 -1.00 16.73
N THR A 132 23.69 0.14 16.35
CA THR A 132 23.10 1.06 15.37
C THR A 132 24.00 1.13 14.15
N HIS A 133 23.50 0.66 13.01
CA HIS A 133 24.17 0.74 11.72
C HIS A 133 23.61 1.91 10.92
N GLN A 134 24.40 2.95 10.72
CA GLN A 134 24.02 4.09 9.89
C GLN A 134 24.40 3.80 8.44
N ILE A 135 23.40 3.59 7.57
CA ILE A 135 23.62 3.44 6.13
C ILE A 135 24.03 4.79 5.56
N GLN A 136 25.14 4.77 4.83
CA GLN A 136 25.64 5.92 4.07
C GLN A 136 25.14 5.88 2.63
N GLN A 137 25.34 6.97 1.92
CA GLN A 137 25.15 7.04 0.47
C GLN A 137 26.03 6.00 -0.24
N LEU A 138 25.59 5.56 -1.42
CA LEU A 138 26.40 4.68 -2.26
C LEU A 138 27.71 5.39 -2.65
N PRO A 139 28.84 4.66 -2.62
CA PRO A 139 30.09 5.14 -3.20
C PRO A 139 29.90 5.54 -4.67
N PRO A 140 30.61 6.57 -5.17
CA PRO A 140 30.51 6.99 -6.57
C PRO A 140 30.71 5.84 -7.58
N ASP A 141 31.60 4.90 -7.25
CA ASP A 141 31.93 3.74 -8.08
C ASP A 141 30.75 2.77 -8.25
N ASP A 142 29.85 2.70 -7.26
CA ASP A 142 28.65 1.85 -7.29
C ASP A 142 27.44 2.55 -7.92
N CYS A 143 27.44 3.88 -7.96
CA CYS A 143 26.30 4.67 -8.41
C CYS A 143 26.08 4.57 -9.92
N LEU A 144 27.15 4.63 -10.70
CA LEU A 144 27.06 4.62 -12.16
C LEU A 144 26.63 3.25 -12.71
N PRO A 145 27.16 2.10 -12.25
CA PRO A 145 26.65 0.78 -12.65
C PRO A 145 25.16 0.63 -12.33
N LEU A 146 24.73 1.08 -11.14
CA LEU A 146 23.32 1.07 -10.76
C LEU A 146 22.47 1.88 -11.74
N PHE A 147 22.86 3.13 -12.04
CA PHE A 147 22.15 3.96 -13.02
C PHE A 147 22.06 3.29 -14.39
N GLN A 148 23.17 2.74 -14.89
CA GLN A 148 23.24 2.12 -16.21
C GLN A 148 22.28 0.94 -16.34
N GLN A 149 22.16 0.12 -15.29
CA GLN A 149 21.25 -1.01 -15.26
C GLN A 149 19.80 -0.56 -15.54
N PHE A 150 19.39 0.59 -15.00
CA PHE A 150 18.02 1.09 -15.17
C PHE A 150 17.83 1.99 -16.40
N ALA A 151 18.88 2.68 -16.86
CA ALA A 151 18.80 3.56 -18.03
C ALA A 151 18.96 2.80 -19.36
N PHE A 152 19.89 1.85 -19.44
CA PHE A 152 20.24 1.20 -20.70
C PHE A 152 19.82 -0.28 -20.77
N GLY A 153 19.52 -0.90 -19.62
CA GLY A 153 19.27 -2.35 -19.58
C GLY A 153 20.45 -3.14 -20.17
N ASP A 154 20.15 -4.04 -21.10
CA ASP A 154 21.14 -4.85 -21.82
C ASP A 154 21.60 -4.22 -23.16
N GLU A 155 21.18 -3.00 -23.47
CA GLU A 155 21.48 -2.35 -24.77
C GLU A 155 22.90 -1.77 -24.85
N GLU A 156 23.33 -1.53 -26.10
CA GLU A 156 24.61 -0.90 -26.41
C GLU A 156 24.64 0.54 -25.91
N LYS A 157 25.71 0.89 -25.19
CA LYS A 157 25.80 2.16 -24.45
C LYS A 157 26.28 3.28 -25.38
N ASP A 158 25.39 4.20 -25.75
CA ASP A 158 25.82 5.45 -26.40
C ASP A 158 26.72 6.24 -25.44
N GLN A 159 27.97 6.45 -25.85
CA GLN A 159 28.98 7.11 -25.04
C GLN A 159 28.59 8.54 -24.64
N LYS A 160 27.86 9.28 -25.49
CA LYS A 160 27.43 10.65 -25.18
C LYS A 160 26.36 10.67 -24.10
N LEU A 161 25.37 9.78 -24.20
CA LEU A 161 24.33 9.64 -23.17
C LEU A 161 24.93 9.15 -21.85
N MET A 162 25.93 8.28 -21.91
CA MET A 162 26.71 7.84 -20.77
C MET A 162 27.46 8.98 -20.07
N ASP A 163 28.05 9.91 -20.84
CA ASP A 163 28.74 11.07 -20.29
C ASP A 163 27.76 12.03 -19.60
N ILE A 164 26.56 12.22 -20.14
CA ILE A 164 25.50 12.99 -19.48
C ILE A 164 24.98 12.25 -18.23
N GLY A 165 24.76 10.94 -18.35
CA GLY A 165 24.32 10.06 -17.26
C GLY A 165 25.25 10.12 -16.06
N ARG A 166 26.57 10.09 -16.27
CA ARG A 166 27.55 10.26 -15.20
C ARG A 166 27.35 11.55 -14.41
N LYS A 167 27.13 12.66 -15.10
CA LYS A 167 26.88 13.98 -14.47
C LYS A 167 25.54 14.01 -13.75
N ILE A 168 24.52 13.30 -14.24
CA ILE A 168 23.22 13.16 -13.54
C ILE A 168 23.43 12.37 -12.24
N VAL A 169 24.16 11.25 -12.30
CA VAL A 169 24.46 10.40 -11.14
C VAL A 169 25.23 11.14 -10.06
N GLU A 170 26.22 11.96 -10.44
CA GLU A 170 26.93 12.85 -9.50
C GLU A 170 25.97 13.76 -8.73
N LYS A 171 24.93 14.28 -9.40
CA LYS A 171 23.92 15.14 -8.77
C LYS A 171 22.92 14.39 -7.88
N CYS A 172 22.77 13.08 -8.06
CA CYS A 172 21.93 12.25 -7.19
C CYS A 172 22.54 12.01 -5.79
N GLY A 173 23.80 12.41 -5.56
CA GLY A 173 24.43 12.34 -4.23
C GLY A 173 24.50 10.93 -3.65
N GLY A 174 24.59 9.90 -4.49
CA GLY A 174 24.67 8.51 -4.05
C GLY A 174 23.40 7.95 -3.41
N VAL A 175 22.23 8.57 -3.61
CA VAL A 175 20.95 8.03 -3.12
C VAL A 175 20.37 7.02 -4.12
N PRO A 176 20.29 5.72 -3.78
CA PRO A 176 19.83 4.67 -4.70
C PRO A 176 18.48 4.97 -5.34
N LEU A 177 17.48 5.40 -4.55
CA LEU A 177 16.14 5.64 -5.07
C LEU A 177 16.11 6.75 -6.13
N ALA A 178 16.89 7.83 -5.96
CA ALA A 178 16.98 8.90 -6.95
C ALA A 178 17.70 8.43 -8.22
N ILE A 179 18.79 7.68 -8.06
CA ILE A 179 19.56 7.08 -9.16
C ILE A 179 18.66 6.16 -9.99
N ILE A 180 17.95 5.24 -9.34
CA ILE A 180 17.06 4.28 -9.99
C ILE A 180 15.91 5.02 -10.68
N SER A 181 15.28 5.99 -10.00
CA SER A 181 14.12 6.68 -10.56
C SER A 181 14.46 7.49 -11.82
N LEU A 182 15.60 8.19 -11.84
CA LEU A 182 16.06 8.92 -13.01
C LEU A 182 16.60 8.00 -14.10
N GLY A 183 17.29 6.91 -13.73
CA GLY A 183 17.73 5.89 -14.67
C GLY A 183 16.54 5.28 -15.41
N SER A 184 15.55 4.76 -14.67
CA SER A 184 14.34 4.19 -15.25
C SER A 184 13.51 5.20 -16.05
N MET A 185 13.50 6.47 -15.65
CA MET A 185 12.81 7.53 -16.40
C MET A 185 13.45 7.77 -17.78
N LEU A 186 14.78 7.69 -17.84
CA LEU A 186 15.58 7.87 -19.05
C LEU A 186 15.69 6.60 -19.91
N HIS A 187 15.09 5.51 -19.45
CA HIS A 187 15.11 4.25 -20.15
C HIS A 187 14.54 4.37 -21.57
N ASN A 188 15.27 3.84 -22.55
CA ASN A 188 14.95 3.89 -23.99
C ASN A 188 14.84 5.31 -24.60
N ILE A 189 15.30 6.36 -23.91
CA ILE A 189 15.37 7.71 -24.48
C ILE A 189 16.73 7.93 -25.12
N GLN A 190 16.76 8.02 -26.45
CA GLN A 190 17.97 8.27 -27.24
C GLN A 190 18.23 9.77 -27.49
N ASP A 191 17.31 10.65 -27.09
CA ASP A 191 17.42 12.10 -27.31
C ASP A 191 18.36 12.77 -26.30
N GLU A 192 19.56 13.12 -26.78
CA GLU A 192 20.59 13.83 -26.01
C GLU A 192 20.08 15.16 -25.42
N THR A 193 19.16 15.86 -26.11
CA THR A 193 18.63 17.14 -25.63
C THR A 193 17.72 16.93 -24.43
N HIS A 194 16.95 15.84 -24.41
CA HIS A 194 16.15 15.45 -23.27
C HIS A 194 17.06 15.14 -22.06
N TRP A 195 18.10 14.33 -22.24
CA TRP A 195 19.09 14.02 -21.20
C TRP A 195 19.78 15.30 -20.66
N SER A 196 20.15 16.21 -21.55
CA SER A 196 20.74 17.50 -21.17
C SER A 196 19.75 18.38 -20.38
N SER A 197 18.46 18.29 -20.67
CA SER A 197 17.43 19.00 -19.90
C SER A 197 17.31 18.48 -18.45
N VAL A 198 17.50 17.16 -18.24
CA VAL A 198 17.62 16.55 -16.90
C VAL A 198 18.75 17.21 -16.14
N LEU A 199 19.92 17.21 -16.77
CA LEU A 199 21.16 17.58 -16.14
C LEU A 199 21.14 19.06 -15.74
N ASN A 200 20.54 19.90 -16.58
CA ASN A 200 20.49 21.34 -16.38
C ASN A 200 19.26 21.83 -15.62
N SER A 201 18.44 20.92 -15.10
CA SER A 201 17.23 21.26 -14.36
C SER A 201 17.53 22.04 -13.07
N LYS A 202 16.63 22.97 -12.71
CA LYS A 202 16.73 23.78 -11.49
C LYS A 202 16.58 22.96 -10.21
N ILE A 203 16.08 21.72 -10.30
CA ILE A 203 15.93 20.79 -9.16
C ILE A 203 17.24 20.57 -8.40
N TRP A 204 18.38 20.68 -9.10
CA TRP A 204 19.70 20.47 -8.52
C TRP A 204 20.21 21.63 -7.67
N GLN A 205 19.51 22.77 -7.66
CA GLN A 205 19.85 23.95 -6.87
C GLN A 205 19.28 23.91 -5.45
N LEU A 206 18.48 22.88 -5.12
CA LEU A 206 17.93 22.68 -3.78
C LEU A 206 19.06 22.38 -2.79
N ARG A 207 18.99 22.95 -1.58
CA ARG A 207 20.03 22.78 -0.55
C ARG A 207 19.91 21.47 0.24
N ASP A 208 18.70 20.95 0.35
CA ASP A 208 18.37 19.75 1.12
C ASP A 208 18.40 18.51 0.21
N GLU A 209 19.14 17.48 0.61
CA GLU A 209 19.28 16.22 -0.14
C GLU A 209 17.96 15.44 -0.25
N GLU A 210 17.10 15.44 0.77
CA GLU A 210 15.79 14.79 0.69
C GLU A 210 14.86 15.55 -0.27
N GLN A 211 14.99 16.89 -0.35
CA GLN A 211 14.29 17.69 -1.36
C GLN A 211 14.80 17.42 -2.78
N LYS A 212 16.11 17.20 -2.97
CA LYS A 212 16.65 16.79 -4.27
C LYS A 212 16.10 15.44 -4.70
N VAL A 213 16.01 14.47 -3.78
CA VAL A 213 15.38 13.18 -4.03
C VAL A 213 13.93 13.37 -4.44
N LEU A 214 13.13 14.10 -3.66
CA LEU A 214 11.72 14.37 -4.00
C LEU A 214 11.57 15.06 -5.36
N ALA A 215 12.47 15.97 -5.71
CA ALA A 215 12.45 16.65 -6.99
C ALA A 215 12.80 15.71 -8.16
N ALA A 216 13.75 14.79 -7.97
CA ALA A 216 14.06 13.73 -8.94
C ALA A 216 12.86 12.79 -9.15
N LEU A 217 12.19 12.38 -8.06
CA LEU A 217 10.96 11.57 -8.14
C LEU A 217 9.83 12.33 -8.85
N LYS A 218 9.64 13.61 -8.50
CA LYS A 218 8.64 14.47 -9.14
C LYS A 218 8.86 14.58 -10.64
N TRP A 219 10.12 14.65 -11.06
CA TRP A 219 10.42 14.77 -12.46
C TRP A 219 10.14 13.48 -13.23
N SER A 220 10.44 12.33 -12.63
CA SER A 220 9.95 11.03 -13.14
C SER A 220 8.44 11.03 -13.30
N TYR A 221 7.69 11.60 -12.33
CA TYR A 221 6.23 11.76 -12.44
C TYR A 221 5.81 12.71 -13.57
N ASP A 222 6.47 13.86 -13.73
CA ASP A 222 6.10 14.86 -14.72
C ASP A 222 6.23 14.35 -16.17
N THR A 223 7.08 13.35 -16.40
CA THR A 223 7.21 12.66 -17.70
C THR A 223 6.16 11.58 -17.97
N LEU A 224 5.39 11.16 -16.97
CA LEU A 224 4.38 10.12 -17.14
C LEU A 224 3.24 10.56 -18.08
N PRO A 225 2.66 9.63 -18.87
CA PRO A 225 1.44 9.88 -19.61
C PRO A 225 0.29 10.32 -18.68
N PRO A 226 -0.67 11.13 -19.15
CA PRO A 226 -1.79 11.62 -18.33
C PRO A 226 -2.58 10.52 -17.62
N GLN A 227 -2.70 9.35 -18.24
CA GLN A 227 -3.35 8.18 -17.67
C GLN A 227 -2.57 7.63 -16.47
N SER A 228 -1.28 7.34 -16.64
CA SER A 228 -0.40 6.85 -15.57
C SER A 228 -0.33 7.84 -14.40
N LYS A 229 -0.36 9.15 -14.67
CA LYS A 229 -0.42 10.19 -13.62
C LYS A 229 -1.66 10.05 -12.74
N LYS A 230 -2.84 9.80 -13.31
CA LYS A 230 -4.09 9.59 -12.55
C LYS A 230 -4.04 8.31 -11.73
N CYS A 231 -3.54 7.22 -12.32
CA CYS A 231 -3.38 5.93 -11.65
C CYS A 231 -2.42 6.01 -10.45
N PHE A 232 -1.28 6.67 -10.62
CA PHE A 232 -0.32 6.91 -9.55
C PHE A 232 -0.90 7.82 -8.45
N ALA A 233 -1.51 8.95 -8.81
CA ALA A 233 -2.15 9.85 -7.85
C ALA A 233 -3.22 9.13 -7.03
N PHE A 234 -4.04 8.28 -7.65
CA PHE A 234 -5.05 7.48 -6.95
C PHE A 234 -4.45 6.59 -5.86
N ALA A 235 -3.25 6.05 -6.05
CA ALA A 235 -2.64 5.18 -5.04
C ALA A 235 -2.27 5.92 -3.74
N SER A 236 -2.23 7.26 -3.73
CA SER A 236 -2.11 8.06 -2.50
C SER A 236 -3.30 7.89 -1.53
N LEU A 237 -4.43 7.36 -2.03
CA LEU A 237 -5.61 7.02 -1.22
C LEU A 237 -5.27 5.98 -0.14
N PHE A 238 -4.37 5.05 -0.45
CA PHE A 238 -3.91 4.04 0.50
C PHE A 238 -2.84 4.63 1.40
N PRO A 239 -2.80 4.29 2.70
CA PRO A 239 -1.79 4.80 3.62
C PRO A 239 -0.39 4.25 3.31
N LYS A 240 0.65 4.92 3.82
CA LYS A 240 2.04 4.42 3.75
C LYS A 240 2.17 3.01 4.32
N GLY A 241 3.01 2.19 3.69
CA GLY A 241 3.20 0.78 4.03
C GLY A 241 2.02 -0.14 3.69
N TYR A 242 0.96 0.36 3.03
CA TYR A 242 -0.16 -0.48 2.61
C TYR A 242 0.23 -1.35 1.42
N THR A 243 0.03 -2.66 1.57
CA THR A 243 0.22 -3.63 0.49
C THR A 243 -1.11 -3.83 -0.22
N ILE A 244 -1.12 -3.64 -1.54
CA ILE A 244 -2.30 -3.83 -2.39
C ILE A 244 -2.05 -4.91 -3.44
N GLU A 245 -3.06 -5.72 -3.71
CA GLU A 245 -3.05 -6.67 -4.81
C GLU A 245 -3.07 -5.93 -6.16
N LYS A 246 -2.21 -6.35 -7.10
CA LYS A 246 -2.11 -5.74 -8.44
C LYS A 246 -3.47 -5.69 -9.13
N ASP A 247 -4.17 -6.82 -9.16
CA ASP A 247 -5.45 -6.97 -9.84
C ASP A 247 -6.54 -6.10 -9.19
N GLU A 248 -6.53 -5.96 -7.86
CA GLU A 248 -7.43 -5.05 -7.16
C GLU A 248 -7.17 -3.59 -7.55
N LEU A 249 -5.92 -3.14 -7.51
CA LEU A 249 -5.53 -1.78 -7.89
C LEU A 249 -5.93 -1.45 -9.34
N VAL A 250 -5.71 -2.40 -10.27
CA VAL A 250 -6.12 -2.25 -11.67
C VAL A 250 -7.63 -2.16 -11.81
N ARG A 251 -8.41 -3.00 -11.10
CA ARG A 251 -9.89 -2.91 -11.10
C ARG A 251 -10.37 -1.55 -10.58
N LEU A 252 -9.73 -1.00 -9.54
CA LEU A 252 -10.07 0.31 -8.99
C LEU A 252 -9.79 1.44 -9.99
N TRP A 253 -8.70 1.36 -10.75
CA TRP A 253 -8.41 2.32 -11.82
C TRP A 253 -9.42 2.25 -12.97
N MET A 254 -9.82 1.04 -13.37
CA MET A 254 -10.84 0.82 -14.39
C MET A 254 -12.20 1.36 -13.95
N ALA A 255 -12.64 1.03 -12.73
CA ALA A 255 -13.92 1.44 -12.19
C ALA A 255 -14.04 2.96 -12.03
N ASN A 256 -12.94 3.64 -11.67
CA ASN A 256 -12.90 5.10 -11.65
C ASN A 256 -12.80 5.73 -13.05
N GLY A 257 -12.53 4.94 -14.08
CA GLY A 257 -12.38 5.39 -15.46
C GLY A 257 -11.05 6.08 -15.73
N PHE A 258 -10.02 5.81 -14.91
CA PHE A 258 -8.66 6.25 -15.22
C PHE A 258 -8.08 5.42 -16.36
N VAL A 259 -8.48 4.15 -16.44
CA VAL A 259 -8.12 3.24 -17.53
C VAL A 259 -9.38 2.84 -18.30
N GLN A 260 -9.30 2.90 -19.62
CA GLN A 260 -10.37 2.54 -20.55
C GLN A 260 -9.80 1.71 -21.70
N SER A 261 -10.67 1.02 -22.43
CA SER A 261 -10.30 0.30 -23.64
C SER A 261 -9.85 1.27 -24.74
N GLU A 262 -8.83 0.90 -25.49
CA GLU A 262 -8.31 1.69 -26.61
C GLU A 262 -8.18 0.80 -27.84
N GLY A 263 -8.96 1.11 -28.89
CA GLY A 263 -9.06 0.24 -30.07
C GLY A 263 -9.51 -1.17 -29.70
N ASN A 264 -8.69 -2.17 -30.04
CA ASN A 264 -8.96 -3.59 -29.76
C ASN A 264 -8.40 -4.06 -28.41
N VAL A 265 -7.76 -3.19 -27.63
CA VAL A 265 -7.16 -3.54 -26.33
C VAL A 265 -8.17 -3.26 -25.22
N ASP A 266 -8.50 -4.28 -24.45
CA ASP A 266 -9.43 -4.16 -23.33
C ASP A 266 -8.84 -3.36 -22.15
N ALA A 267 -9.72 -2.83 -21.31
CA ALA A 267 -9.32 -1.96 -20.19
C ALA A 267 -8.46 -2.67 -19.14
N LYS A 268 -8.59 -4.00 -18.95
CA LYS A 268 -7.74 -4.75 -18.00
C LYS A 268 -6.32 -4.84 -18.54
N THR A 269 -6.15 -5.15 -19.83
CA THR A 269 -4.85 -5.17 -20.49
C THR A 269 -4.20 -3.79 -20.48
N MET A 270 -4.94 -2.72 -20.76
CA MET A 270 -4.44 -1.35 -20.63
C MET A 270 -4.00 -1.02 -19.19
N GLY A 271 -4.78 -1.46 -18.19
CA GLY A 271 -4.47 -1.24 -16.78
C GLY A 271 -3.21 -1.98 -16.33
N ASN A 272 -3.01 -3.20 -16.81
CA ASN A 272 -1.78 -3.96 -16.59
C ASN A 272 -0.57 -3.27 -17.21
N ARG A 273 -0.66 -2.74 -18.44
CA ARG A 273 0.43 -1.97 -19.06
C ARG A 273 0.81 -0.74 -18.24
N VAL A 274 -0.18 0.01 -17.75
CA VAL A 274 0.05 1.17 -16.87
C VAL A 274 0.72 0.73 -15.56
N PHE A 275 0.26 -0.37 -14.97
CA PHE A 275 0.87 -0.92 -13.76
C PHE A 275 2.34 -1.30 -13.99
N ASP A 276 2.60 -2.05 -15.06
CA ASP A 276 3.94 -2.56 -15.38
C ASP A 276 4.91 -1.41 -15.68
N ASP A 277 4.48 -0.36 -16.40
CA ASP A 277 5.28 0.87 -16.61
C ASP A 277 5.59 1.60 -15.28
N LEU A 278 4.61 1.71 -14.37
CA LEU A 278 4.85 2.31 -13.06
C LEU A 278 5.81 1.48 -12.19
N VAL A 279 5.78 0.15 -12.30
CA VAL A 279 6.75 -0.74 -11.63
C VAL A 279 8.14 -0.60 -12.24
N LEU A 280 8.26 -0.58 -13.56
CA LEU A 280 9.54 -0.38 -14.27
C LEU A 280 10.20 0.94 -13.88
N ARG A 281 9.38 1.98 -13.67
CA ARG A 281 9.81 3.30 -13.20
C ARG A 281 9.97 3.41 -11.68
N SER A 282 9.87 2.29 -10.95
CA SER A 282 10.03 2.19 -9.50
C SER A 282 9.04 3.02 -8.67
N PHE A 283 7.87 3.37 -9.22
CA PHE A 283 6.77 3.98 -8.46
C PHE A 283 6.11 2.98 -7.51
N PHE A 284 6.06 1.71 -7.93
CA PHE A 284 5.61 0.59 -7.10
C PHE A 284 6.72 -0.44 -6.93
N LEU A 285 6.82 -0.99 -5.72
CA LEU A 285 7.68 -2.11 -5.39
C LEU A 285 6.83 -3.38 -5.34
N LEU A 286 7.24 -4.42 -6.05
CA LEU A 286 6.62 -5.73 -5.96
C LEU A 286 7.00 -6.39 -4.64
N THR A 287 6.01 -6.87 -3.90
CA THR A 287 6.22 -7.64 -2.67
C THR A 287 6.07 -9.13 -2.98
N PRO A 288 7.04 -9.99 -2.63
CA PRO A 288 6.92 -11.42 -2.87
C PRO A 288 5.69 -11.99 -2.18
N SER A 289 4.89 -12.75 -2.93
CA SER A 289 3.77 -13.54 -2.38
C SER A 289 4.32 -14.54 -1.37
N LYS A 290 3.79 -14.58 -0.15
CA LYS A 290 4.07 -15.71 0.76
C LYS A 290 3.45 -16.96 0.12
N GLU A 291 4.18 -18.08 0.11
CA GLU A 291 3.75 -19.39 -0.43
C GLU A 291 2.49 -19.99 0.25
N HIS A 292 1.83 -19.28 1.16
CA HIS A 292 0.79 -19.81 2.03
C HIS A 292 -0.48 -18.95 2.15
N ASP A 293 -0.72 -18.02 1.23
CA ASP A 293 -2.06 -17.40 1.14
C ASP A 293 -3.02 -18.41 0.50
N PHE A 294 -3.73 -19.15 1.36
CA PHE A 294 -4.95 -19.93 1.10
C PHE A 294 -5.10 -20.57 -0.28
N GLY A 295 -4.51 -21.76 -0.47
CA GLY A 295 -5.11 -22.88 -1.20
C GLY A 295 -5.47 -22.71 -2.69
N ASP A 296 -5.12 -21.60 -3.32
CA ASP A 296 -5.26 -21.41 -4.77
C ASP A 296 -3.87 -21.20 -5.37
N ASP A 297 -3.54 -21.99 -6.39
CA ASP A 297 -2.23 -22.06 -7.07
C ASP A 297 -1.91 -20.78 -7.89
N SER A 298 -2.63 -19.67 -7.64
CA SER A 298 -2.42 -18.41 -8.31
C SER A 298 -1.45 -17.55 -7.50
N HIS A 299 -0.23 -17.35 -8.02
CA HIS A 299 0.74 -16.41 -7.47
C HIS A 299 0.17 -14.98 -7.49
N VAL A 300 -0.47 -14.56 -6.39
CA VAL A 300 -1.04 -13.22 -6.26
C VAL A 300 0.08 -12.19 -6.19
N THR A 301 0.20 -11.37 -7.25
CA THR A 301 1.17 -10.27 -7.28
C THR A 301 0.68 -9.12 -6.39
N LYS A 302 1.45 -8.81 -5.35
CA LYS A 302 1.19 -7.69 -4.45
C LYS A 302 2.22 -6.59 -4.65
N CYS A 303 1.84 -5.34 -4.39
CA CYS A 303 2.72 -4.20 -4.50
C CYS A 303 2.53 -3.21 -3.36
N MET A 304 3.54 -2.36 -3.18
CA MET A 304 3.56 -1.29 -2.19
C MET A 304 4.23 -0.06 -2.80
N MET A 305 3.80 1.13 -2.39
CA MET A 305 4.47 2.37 -2.73
C MET A 305 5.52 2.71 -1.68
N HIS A 306 6.74 3.04 -2.11
CA HIS A 306 7.75 3.58 -1.19
C HIS A 306 7.26 4.91 -0.61
N ASP A 307 7.51 5.17 0.67
CA ASP A 307 7.07 6.37 1.38
C ASP A 307 7.32 7.70 0.67
N LEU A 308 8.50 7.91 0.09
CA LEU A 308 8.80 9.13 -0.68
C LEU A 308 7.99 9.23 -1.97
N MET A 309 7.66 8.10 -2.61
CA MET A 309 6.72 8.07 -3.74
C MET A 309 5.30 8.34 -3.25
N HIS A 310 4.94 7.88 -2.05
CA HIS A 310 3.65 8.20 -1.44
C HIS A 310 3.50 9.69 -1.12
N ASP A 311 4.55 10.30 -0.56
CA ASP A 311 4.60 11.74 -0.33
C ASP A 311 4.46 12.53 -1.63
N LEU A 312 5.14 12.09 -2.70
CA LEU A 312 4.97 12.65 -4.03
C LEU A 312 3.52 12.48 -4.54
N ALA A 313 2.97 11.26 -4.49
CA ALA A 313 1.61 10.97 -4.91
C ALA A 313 0.60 11.87 -4.20
N ARG A 314 0.77 12.06 -2.87
CA ARG A 314 -0.08 12.95 -2.07
C ARG A 314 0.08 14.41 -2.50
N SER A 315 1.30 14.86 -2.79
CA SER A 315 1.56 16.24 -3.22
C SER A 315 0.91 16.58 -4.58
N VAL A 316 0.83 15.62 -5.50
CA VAL A 316 0.23 15.81 -6.84
C VAL A 316 -1.28 15.57 -6.85
N SER A 317 -1.78 14.86 -5.83
CA SER A 317 -3.19 14.54 -5.61
C SER A 317 -4.04 15.70 -5.10
N GLY A 318 -3.44 16.65 -4.37
CA GLY A 318 -4.17 17.73 -3.69
C GLY A 318 -5.26 17.19 -2.75
N ASP A 319 -6.38 17.90 -2.64
CA ASP A 319 -7.49 17.55 -1.71
C ASP A 319 -8.49 16.53 -2.30
N VAL A 320 -8.16 15.89 -3.43
CA VAL A 320 -9.03 14.98 -4.17
C VAL A 320 -9.18 13.62 -3.48
N TYR A 321 -8.12 13.18 -2.82
CA TYR A 321 -8.01 11.88 -2.17
C TYR A 321 -7.88 12.08 -0.67
N TRP A 322 -8.69 11.38 0.10
CA TRP A 322 -8.70 11.54 1.54
C TRP A 322 -8.74 10.18 2.23
N ASN A 323 -7.86 10.01 3.23
CA ASN A 323 -7.85 8.84 4.10
C ASN A 323 -8.03 9.29 5.55
N VAL A 324 -9.06 8.77 6.23
CA VAL A 324 -9.35 9.08 7.65
C VAL A 324 -8.98 7.89 8.51
N LYS A 325 -8.20 8.13 9.57
CA LYS A 325 -7.93 7.18 10.65
C LYS A 325 -8.23 7.87 12.00
N GLU A 326 -9.28 7.43 12.69
CA GLU A 326 -9.71 7.73 14.08
C GLU A 326 -9.74 9.21 14.60
N ASP A 327 -10.10 9.37 15.89
CA ASP A 327 -11.09 10.21 16.60
C ASP A 327 -11.48 11.63 16.19
N LEU A 328 -10.87 12.25 15.19
CA LEU A 328 -11.28 13.59 14.73
C LEU A 328 -11.53 13.58 13.23
N VAL A 329 -12.81 13.37 12.89
CA VAL A 329 -13.35 13.74 11.56
C VAL A 329 -13.48 15.28 11.53
N THR A 330 -12.35 15.97 11.56
CA THR A 330 -12.29 17.42 11.40
C THR A 330 -11.65 17.71 10.05
N ASP A 331 -12.45 18.29 9.16
CA ASP A 331 -12.15 18.67 7.78
C ASP A 331 -11.83 17.56 6.79
N ILE A 332 -12.91 16.99 6.25
CA ILE A 332 -12.84 16.48 4.89
C ILE A 332 -12.84 17.68 3.94
N GLY A 333 -11.88 17.72 3.02
CA GLY A 333 -11.87 18.74 1.97
C GLY A 333 -13.11 18.72 1.07
N ASN A 334 -13.63 19.90 0.74
CA ASN A 334 -14.82 20.07 -0.12
C ASN A 334 -14.68 19.48 -1.54
N ARG A 335 -13.45 19.12 -1.96
CA ARG A 335 -13.13 18.54 -3.28
C ARG A 335 -12.78 17.05 -3.21
N THR A 336 -13.06 16.37 -2.11
CA THR A 336 -12.78 14.93 -1.98
C THR A 336 -13.71 14.11 -2.88
N TYR A 337 -13.14 13.44 -3.88
CA TYR A 337 -13.84 12.49 -4.76
C TYR A 337 -13.56 11.03 -4.40
N HIS A 338 -12.47 10.76 -3.67
CA HIS A 338 -12.09 9.41 -3.29
C HIS A 338 -11.79 9.36 -1.80
N LEU A 339 -12.47 8.48 -1.10
CA LEU A 339 -12.40 8.37 0.35
C LEU A 339 -12.09 6.93 0.76
N LEU A 340 -11.08 6.78 1.60
CA LEU A 340 -10.81 5.57 2.35
C LEU A 340 -11.04 5.87 3.84
N LEU A 341 -11.96 5.16 4.46
CA LEU A 341 -12.28 5.29 5.88
C LEU A 341 -11.81 4.05 6.61
N TYR A 342 -10.94 4.23 7.59
CA TYR A 342 -10.60 3.21 8.56
C TYR A 342 -11.02 3.71 9.94
N VAL A 343 -12.24 3.37 10.34
CA VAL A 343 -12.82 3.85 11.61
C VAL A 343 -13.26 2.67 12.47
N LYS A 344 -12.95 2.70 13.77
CA LYS A 344 -13.40 1.67 14.73
C LYS A 344 -14.77 1.96 15.34
N ASN A 345 -15.29 3.17 15.13
CA ASN A 345 -16.59 3.60 15.64
C ASN A 345 -17.52 4.01 14.48
N LEU A 346 -18.71 3.41 14.48
CA LEU A 346 -19.77 3.71 13.53
C LEU A 346 -20.14 5.21 13.51
N SER A 347 -20.14 5.88 14.67
CA SER A 347 -20.43 7.31 14.81
C SER A 347 -19.46 8.18 14.00
N ASN A 348 -18.20 7.78 13.91
CA ASN A 348 -17.20 8.49 13.12
C ASN A 348 -17.45 8.30 11.61
N ALA A 349 -17.87 7.10 11.19
CA ALA A 349 -18.33 6.90 9.82
C ALA A 349 -19.53 7.80 9.50
N TYR A 350 -20.53 7.87 10.39
CA TYR A 350 -21.68 8.77 10.24
C TYR A 350 -21.25 10.23 10.07
N GLN A 351 -20.42 10.75 10.97
CA GLN A 351 -19.93 12.14 10.91
C GLN A 351 -19.15 12.42 9.63
N ALA A 352 -18.30 11.47 9.19
CA ALA A 352 -17.53 11.60 7.96
C ALA A 352 -18.42 11.64 6.73
N LEU A 353 -19.45 10.80 6.67
CA LEU A 353 -20.32 10.64 5.50
C LEU A 353 -21.37 11.77 5.41
N LEU A 354 -21.93 12.23 6.53
CA LEU A 354 -22.90 13.34 6.57
C LEU A 354 -22.29 14.69 6.16
N ARG A 355 -20.97 14.85 6.30
CA ARG A 355 -20.25 16.10 5.97
C ARG A 355 -19.70 16.12 4.53
N LYS A 356 -19.96 15.10 3.70
CA LYS A 356 -19.36 15.00 2.36
C LYS A 356 -20.11 15.79 1.28
N PRO A 357 -19.39 16.25 0.23
CA PRO A 357 -20.02 16.63 -1.01
C PRO A 357 -20.66 15.40 -1.69
N LEU A 358 -21.82 15.60 -2.31
CA LEU A 358 -22.60 14.56 -3.02
C LEU A 358 -21.81 13.85 -4.14
N TYR A 359 -20.66 14.36 -4.59
CA TYR A 359 -19.91 13.91 -5.77
C TYR A 359 -18.89 12.80 -5.52
N LEU A 360 -18.92 12.13 -4.36
CA LEU A 360 -17.96 11.06 -4.05
C LEU A 360 -18.04 9.94 -5.11
N ARG A 361 -16.88 9.55 -5.64
CA ARG A 361 -16.71 8.50 -6.68
C ARG A 361 -16.17 7.19 -6.12
N THR A 362 -15.36 7.25 -5.07
CA THR A 362 -14.85 6.06 -4.37
C THR A 362 -15.12 6.18 -2.89
N LEU A 363 -15.73 5.14 -2.32
CA LEU A 363 -15.82 4.91 -0.89
C LEU A 363 -15.26 3.52 -0.59
N ILE A 364 -14.14 3.48 0.12
CA ILE A 364 -13.58 2.25 0.69
C ILE A 364 -13.79 2.34 2.19
N LEU A 365 -14.64 1.47 2.71
CA LEU A 365 -14.91 1.29 4.13
C LEU A 365 -14.72 -0.20 4.44
N SER A 366 -13.52 -0.73 4.15
CA SER A 366 -13.19 -2.15 4.36
C SER A 366 -12.52 -2.38 5.72
N ASP A 367 -12.61 -3.62 6.23
CA ASP A 367 -11.88 -4.09 7.42
C ASP A 367 -12.05 -3.22 8.68
N CYS A 368 -13.18 -2.52 8.76
CA CYS A 368 -13.54 -1.74 9.95
C CYS A 368 -14.18 -2.63 11.03
N TYR A 369 -14.61 -3.86 10.68
CA TYR A 369 -15.32 -4.81 11.56
C TYR A 369 -16.52 -4.18 12.27
N LEU A 370 -17.08 -3.12 11.68
CA LEU A 370 -18.23 -2.41 12.21
C LEU A 370 -19.45 -3.30 12.09
N TYR A 371 -20.44 -3.11 12.95
CA TYR A 371 -21.80 -3.54 12.65
C TYR A 371 -22.44 -2.45 11.80
N LEU A 372 -22.18 -2.45 10.49
CA LEU A 372 -22.82 -1.50 9.58
C LEU A 372 -24.33 -1.80 9.54
N ASN A 373 -25.10 -0.97 10.23
CA ASN A 373 -26.55 -1.11 10.30
C ASN A 373 -27.22 -0.61 9.01
N ALA A 374 -28.48 -1.02 8.82
CA ALA A 374 -29.27 -0.66 7.65
C ALA A 374 -29.37 0.87 7.47
N ASN A 375 -29.43 1.64 8.56
CA ASN A 375 -29.54 3.10 8.50
C ASN A 375 -28.33 3.77 7.84
N LEU A 376 -27.11 3.34 8.15
CA LEU A 376 -25.93 3.94 7.52
C LEU A 376 -25.84 3.55 6.04
N LEU A 377 -26.18 2.31 5.72
CA LEU A 377 -26.25 1.84 4.34
C LEU A 377 -27.30 2.62 3.54
N GLU A 378 -28.46 2.92 4.13
CA GLU A 378 -29.48 3.76 3.50
C GLU A 378 -28.97 5.16 3.17
N ILE A 379 -28.21 5.78 4.08
CA ILE A 379 -27.57 7.09 3.83
C ILE A 379 -26.56 6.98 2.68
N ILE A 380 -25.65 6.00 2.73
CA ILE A 380 -24.63 5.79 1.70
C ILE A 380 -25.31 5.61 0.33
N PHE A 381 -26.32 4.76 0.24
CA PHE A 381 -26.96 4.40 -1.03
C PHE A 381 -27.88 5.49 -1.57
N SER A 382 -28.50 6.28 -0.69
CA SER A 382 -29.43 7.34 -1.10
C SER A 382 -28.72 8.66 -1.43
N GLU A 383 -27.65 8.99 -0.71
CA GLU A 383 -26.98 10.29 -0.85
C GLU A 383 -25.81 10.27 -1.84
N LEU A 384 -25.05 9.16 -1.93
CA LEU A 384 -23.79 9.11 -2.68
C LEU A 384 -23.98 8.61 -4.12
N LYS A 385 -24.87 9.25 -4.87
CA LYS A 385 -25.34 8.82 -6.21
C LYS A 385 -24.26 8.78 -7.30
N PHE A 386 -23.12 9.41 -7.06
CA PHE A 386 -22.00 9.47 -8.02
C PHE A 386 -20.93 8.41 -7.77
N LEU A 387 -21.15 7.50 -6.81
CA LEU A 387 -20.21 6.41 -6.54
C LEU A 387 -20.02 5.51 -7.76
N ARG A 388 -18.75 5.24 -8.06
CA ARG A 388 -18.28 4.27 -9.04
C ARG A 388 -17.64 3.07 -8.38
N VAL A 389 -17.02 3.27 -7.22
CA VAL A 389 -16.39 2.24 -6.40
C VAL A 389 -16.98 2.29 -5.01
N LEU A 390 -17.47 1.15 -4.55
CA LEU A 390 -17.92 0.93 -3.19
C LEU A 390 -17.32 -0.38 -2.65
N ASP A 391 -16.48 -0.26 -1.62
CA ASP A 391 -16.00 -1.40 -0.86
C ASP A 391 -16.54 -1.34 0.57
N LEU A 392 -17.33 -2.34 0.93
CA LEU A 392 -17.91 -2.54 2.27
C LEU A 392 -17.52 -3.90 2.84
N SER A 393 -16.40 -4.48 2.41
CA SER A 393 -15.94 -5.79 2.87
C SER A 393 -15.62 -5.80 4.37
N SER A 394 -15.79 -6.97 5.02
CA SER A 394 -15.46 -7.17 6.44
C SER A 394 -16.22 -6.26 7.44
N ASN A 395 -17.54 -6.10 7.27
CA ASN A 395 -18.39 -5.19 8.07
C ASN A 395 -19.66 -5.81 8.66
N LYS A 396 -19.70 -7.15 8.78
CA LYS A 396 -20.80 -7.88 9.43
C LYS A 396 -22.19 -7.47 8.91
N ILE A 397 -22.29 -7.09 7.63
CA ILE A 397 -23.55 -6.67 7.02
C ILE A 397 -24.44 -7.90 6.89
N LYS A 398 -25.64 -7.84 7.48
CA LYS A 398 -26.65 -8.90 7.35
C LYS A 398 -27.66 -8.66 6.24
N LYS A 399 -28.09 -7.41 6.11
CA LYS A 399 -29.12 -6.99 5.16
C LYS A 399 -28.62 -5.80 4.36
N VAL A 400 -28.68 -5.92 3.04
CA VAL A 400 -28.38 -4.83 2.12
C VAL A 400 -29.70 -4.14 1.77
N PRO A 401 -29.87 -2.85 2.07
CA PRO A 401 -31.12 -2.15 1.75
C PRO A 401 -31.42 -2.05 0.25
N LYS A 402 -32.71 -1.96 -0.10
CA LYS A 402 -33.16 -1.89 -1.51
C LYS A 402 -32.66 -0.63 -2.22
N SER A 403 -32.34 0.43 -1.47
CA SER A 403 -31.78 1.67 -2.02
C SER A 403 -30.41 1.48 -2.70
N ILE A 404 -29.75 0.32 -2.57
CA ILE A 404 -28.52 0.03 -3.33
C ILE A 404 -28.70 0.27 -4.84
N GLY A 405 -29.90 0.00 -5.37
CA GLY A 405 -30.24 0.24 -6.78
C GLY A 405 -30.18 1.71 -7.22
N ASN A 406 -30.10 2.66 -6.28
CA ASN A 406 -29.95 4.08 -6.57
C ASN A 406 -28.53 4.43 -7.06
N LEU A 407 -27.53 3.58 -6.78
CA LEU A 407 -26.13 3.81 -7.15
C LEU A 407 -25.87 3.47 -8.64
N ILE A 408 -26.65 4.04 -9.55
CA ILE A 408 -26.64 3.68 -10.98
C ILE A 408 -25.28 3.89 -11.68
N GLN A 409 -24.37 4.68 -11.10
CA GLN A 409 -23.02 4.93 -11.61
C GLN A 409 -21.99 3.88 -11.13
N LEU A 410 -22.38 2.95 -10.27
CA LEU A 410 -21.50 2.00 -9.63
C LEU A 410 -20.94 1.00 -10.65
N ARG A 411 -19.62 0.79 -10.60
CA ARG A 411 -18.86 -0.12 -11.46
C ARG A 411 -18.13 -1.21 -10.67
N TYR A 412 -17.79 -0.92 -9.41
CA TYR A 412 -17.12 -1.85 -8.51
C TYR A 412 -17.91 -1.92 -7.20
N LEU A 413 -18.32 -3.13 -6.83
CA LEU A 413 -18.98 -3.41 -5.55
C LEU A 413 -18.30 -4.60 -4.87
N ASN A 414 -17.68 -4.36 -3.72
CA ASN A 414 -17.14 -5.40 -2.86
C ASN A 414 -17.96 -5.51 -1.58
N LEU A 415 -18.64 -6.64 -1.40
CA LEU A 415 -19.43 -7.01 -0.23
C LEU A 415 -18.87 -8.28 0.44
N SER A 416 -17.65 -8.68 0.11
CA SER A 416 -17.05 -9.90 0.65
C SER A 416 -16.87 -9.87 2.17
N ARG A 417 -16.74 -11.04 2.79
CA ARG A 417 -16.50 -11.19 4.24
C ARG A 417 -17.58 -10.51 5.09
N ASN A 418 -18.83 -10.66 4.73
CA ASN A 418 -19.99 -10.18 5.49
C ASN A 418 -20.88 -11.37 5.91
N ASN A 419 -22.04 -11.08 6.49
CA ASN A 419 -23.03 -12.06 6.94
C ASN A 419 -24.31 -11.93 6.12
N ILE A 420 -24.20 -11.64 4.81
CA ILE A 420 -25.35 -11.28 3.99
C ILE A 420 -26.22 -12.52 3.78
N GLU A 421 -27.46 -12.47 4.22
CA GLU A 421 -28.41 -13.58 4.06
C GLU A 421 -29.02 -13.59 2.65
N VAL A 422 -29.45 -12.40 2.18
CA VAL A 422 -30.14 -12.20 0.90
C VAL A 422 -29.74 -10.85 0.31
N LEU A 423 -29.48 -10.81 -1.00
CA LEU A 423 -29.32 -9.56 -1.75
C LEU A 423 -30.66 -9.05 -2.26
N PRO A 424 -30.94 -7.73 -2.19
CA PRO A 424 -32.17 -7.18 -2.72
C PRO A 424 -32.18 -7.24 -4.26
N ASN A 425 -33.34 -7.55 -4.85
CA ASN A 425 -33.51 -7.57 -6.32
C ASN A 425 -33.10 -6.26 -7.00
N SER A 426 -33.14 -5.13 -6.30
CA SER A 426 -32.72 -3.83 -6.82
C SER A 426 -31.24 -3.73 -7.14
N ILE A 427 -30.39 -4.67 -6.72
CA ILE A 427 -28.99 -4.75 -7.18
C ILE A 427 -28.90 -4.90 -8.71
N THR A 428 -29.95 -5.43 -9.35
CA THR A 428 -30.02 -5.60 -10.81
C THR A 428 -30.22 -4.28 -11.57
N LEU A 429 -30.55 -3.19 -10.87
CA LEU A 429 -30.60 -1.83 -11.42
C LEU A 429 -29.21 -1.22 -11.62
N LEU A 430 -28.16 -1.86 -11.11
CA LEU A 430 -26.77 -1.41 -11.26
C LEU A 430 -26.22 -1.79 -12.64
N HIS A 431 -26.81 -1.25 -13.70
CA HIS A 431 -26.49 -1.62 -15.08
C HIS A 431 -25.03 -1.34 -15.49
N ASN A 432 -24.32 -0.46 -14.77
CA ASN A 432 -22.92 -0.14 -15.02
C ASN A 432 -21.93 -1.01 -14.22
N LEU A 433 -22.42 -1.96 -13.42
CA LEU A 433 -21.58 -2.77 -12.55
C LEU A 433 -20.68 -3.70 -13.37
N GLN A 434 -19.37 -3.63 -13.11
CA GLN A 434 -18.32 -4.40 -13.81
C GLN A 434 -17.67 -5.45 -12.90
N TYR A 435 -17.62 -5.19 -11.60
CA TYR A 435 -17.07 -6.09 -10.60
C TYR A 435 -18.03 -6.22 -9.43
N LEU A 436 -18.38 -7.46 -9.08
CA LEU A 436 -19.16 -7.80 -7.90
C LEU A 436 -18.48 -8.93 -7.14
N ASN A 437 -18.12 -8.68 -5.88
CA ASN A 437 -17.53 -9.68 -4.99
C ASN A 437 -18.44 -9.94 -3.79
N LEU A 438 -18.87 -11.20 -3.66
CA LEU A 438 -19.69 -11.73 -2.57
C LEU A 438 -18.98 -12.83 -1.79
N SER A 439 -17.68 -13.07 -2.03
CA SER A 439 -16.94 -14.13 -1.37
C SER A 439 -16.97 -14.03 0.16
N TRP A 440 -16.91 -15.15 0.84
CA TRP A 440 -16.93 -15.28 2.30
C TRP A 440 -18.19 -14.67 2.92
N ASN A 441 -19.35 -14.88 2.28
CA ASN A 441 -20.67 -14.64 2.87
C ASN A 441 -21.34 -15.99 3.13
N GLU A 442 -20.92 -16.66 4.21
CA GLU A 442 -21.36 -18.02 4.56
C GLU A 442 -22.89 -18.14 4.75
N GLU A 443 -23.56 -17.04 5.10
CA GLU A 443 -25.01 -16.97 5.34
C GLU A 443 -25.83 -16.75 4.05
N LEU A 444 -25.19 -16.55 2.90
CA LEU A 444 -25.88 -16.20 1.64
C LEU A 444 -26.66 -17.39 1.08
N GLN A 445 -27.99 -17.29 1.07
CA GLN A 445 -28.88 -18.39 0.70
C GLN A 445 -29.20 -18.41 -0.79
N GLU A 446 -29.49 -17.25 -1.37
CA GLU A 446 -29.88 -17.13 -2.77
C GLU A 446 -29.38 -15.83 -3.40
N LEU A 447 -29.13 -15.90 -4.71
CA LEU A 447 -28.85 -14.73 -5.55
C LEU A 447 -30.13 -14.29 -6.28
N PRO A 448 -30.33 -12.97 -6.52
CA PRO A 448 -31.47 -12.47 -7.29
C PRO A 448 -31.57 -13.15 -8.66
N LYS A 449 -32.77 -13.61 -9.04
CA LYS A 449 -32.99 -14.36 -10.29
C LYS A 449 -32.61 -13.55 -11.53
N GLU A 450 -32.78 -12.24 -11.46
CA GLU A 450 -32.48 -11.30 -12.55
C GLU A 450 -31.00 -10.87 -12.60
N LEU A 451 -30.11 -11.39 -11.72
CA LEU A 451 -28.68 -11.03 -11.72
C LEU A 451 -28.00 -11.39 -13.06
N ARG A 452 -28.48 -12.43 -13.74
CA ARG A 452 -28.08 -12.80 -15.11
C ARG A 452 -28.34 -11.72 -16.17
N SER A 453 -29.20 -10.74 -15.89
CA SER A 453 -29.50 -9.63 -16.81
C SER A 453 -28.46 -8.50 -16.77
N MET A 454 -27.50 -8.57 -15.85
CA MET A 454 -26.44 -7.57 -15.70
C MET A 454 -25.30 -7.81 -16.71
N CYS A 455 -25.46 -7.31 -17.92
CA CYS A 455 -24.55 -7.60 -19.05
C CYS A 455 -23.15 -6.99 -18.96
N ASN A 456 -22.91 -6.01 -18.07
CA ASN A 456 -21.63 -5.32 -17.97
C ASN A 456 -20.68 -5.91 -16.91
N ILE A 457 -21.09 -6.96 -16.19
CA ILE A 457 -20.25 -7.61 -15.19
C ILE A 457 -19.12 -8.38 -15.90
N ASN A 458 -17.89 -7.96 -15.67
CA ASN A 458 -16.69 -8.59 -16.20
C ASN A 458 -16.08 -9.60 -15.21
N ALA A 459 -16.38 -9.45 -13.92
CA ALA A 459 -15.95 -10.38 -12.88
C ALA A 459 -16.98 -10.44 -11.75
N PHE A 460 -17.53 -11.63 -11.56
CA PHE A 460 -18.41 -11.97 -10.44
C PHE A 460 -17.69 -13.02 -9.60
N VAL A 461 -17.41 -12.68 -8.33
CA VAL A 461 -16.68 -13.57 -7.42
C VAL A 461 -17.61 -14.00 -6.31
N ILE A 462 -17.77 -15.31 -6.17
CA ILE A 462 -18.46 -15.95 -5.06
C ILE A 462 -17.62 -17.15 -4.62
N GLN A 463 -17.31 -17.19 -3.34
CA GLN A 463 -16.61 -18.28 -2.65
C GLN A 463 -17.29 -18.36 -1.29
N MET A 464 -17.84 -19.51 -0.93
CA MET A 464 -18.59 -19.64 0.32
C MET A 464 -17.65 -19.94 1.48
#